data_AF-A0A1I1HTS4-F1
#
_entry.id   AF-A0A1I1HTS4-F1
#
_cell.length_a   1.000
_cell.length_b   1.000
_cell.length_c   1.000
_cell.angle_alpha   90.00
_cell.angle_beta   90.00
_cell.angle_gamma   90.00
#
_symmetry.space_group_name_H-M   'P 1'
#
loop_
_entity.id
_entity.type
_entity.pdbx_description
1 polymer ?
#
loop_
_entity_poly.entity_id
_entity_poly.type
_entity_poly.pdbx_seq_one_letter_code
_entity_poly.pdbx_strand_id
1 'polypeptide(L)' 'MANSLVPEAKNGLSKFKTEVASEMGVPFTDYNGNLSSKQCGSVGGEMVKRMVQQYESGIK' A
#
# COMPACT_ATOMS: atom_id res chain seq x y z
N MET A 1 -3.71 14.56 0.89
CA MET A 1 -3.79 13.41 -0.04
C MET A 1 -2.46 13.32 -0.76
N ALA A 2 -1.76 12.18 -0.70
CA ALA A 2 -0.49 12.03 -1.40
C ALA A 2 -0.70 12.17 -2.92
N ASN A 3 0.12 12.97 -3.57
CA ASN A 3 0.10 13.13 -5.02
C ASN A 3 0.75 11.90 -5.65
N SER A 4 -0.02 11.12 -6.43
CA SER A 4 0.55 9.98 -7.17
C SER A 4 1.33 10.51 -8.38
N LEU A 5 2.57 10.05 -8.56
CA LEU A 5 3.41 10.43 -9.71
C LEU A 5 2.76 10.09 -11.06
N VAL A 6 1.94 9.04 -11.08
CA VAL A 6 1.10 8.63 -12.21
C VAL A 6 -0.36 8.78 -11.78
N PRO A 7 -1.06 9.87 -12.18
CA PRO A 7 -2.43 10.15 -11.75
C PRO A 7 -3.41 9.01 -12.03
N GLU A 8 -3.24 8.32 -13.16
CA GLU A 8 -4.07 7.20 -13.61
C GLU A 8 -3.95 6.00 -12.67
N ALA A 9 -2.80 5.84 -12.01
CA ALA A 9 -2.55 4.73 -11.09
C ALA A 9 -3.20 4.93 -9.72
N LYS A 10 -3.69 6.13 -9.39
CA LYS A 10 -4.19 6.48 -8.06
C LYS A 10 -5.24 5.50 -7.52
N ASN A 11 -6.21 5.14 -8.36
CA ASN A 11 -7.28 4.21 -7.97
C ASN A 11 -6.75 2.78 -7.79
N GLY A 12 -5.83 2.34 -8.65
CA GLY A 12 -5.18 1.03 -8.53
C GLY A 12 -4.36 0.93 -7.25
N LEU A 13 -3.55 1.95 -6.95
CA LEU A 13 -2.76 2.03 -5.72
C LEU A 13 -3.64 2.06 -4.46
N SER A 14 -4.80 2.71 -4.52
CA SER A 14 -5.74 2.72 -3.39
C SER A 14 -6.33 1.33 -3.13
N LYS A 15 -6.70 0.58 -4.18
CA LYS A 15 -7.18 -0.80 -4.05
C LYS A 15 -6.09 -1.70 -3.48
N PHE A 16 -4.88 -1.61 -4.06
CA PHE A 16 -3.73 -2.39 -3.62
C PHE A 16 -3.39 -2.16 -2.14
N LYS A 17 -3.42 -0.91 -1.68
CA LYS A 17 -3.25 -0.57 -0.26
C LYS A 17 -4.29 -1.26 0.63
N THR A 18 -5.56 -1.25 0.22
CA THR A 18 -6.65 -1.89 0.98
C THR A 18 -6.50 -3.41 1.02
N GLU A 19 -6.10 -4.02 -0.09
CA GLU A 19 -5.82 -5.47 -0.16
C GLU A 19 -4.68 -5.86 0.78
N VAL A 20 -3.53 -5.17 0.68
CA VAL A 20 -2.36 -5.42 1.53
C VAL A 20 -2.71 -5.23 3.01
N ALA A 21 -3.43 -4.16 3.35
CA ALA A 21 -3.83 -3.94 4.73
C ALA A 21 -4.75 -5.05 5.27
N SER A 22 -5.68 -5.50 4.43
CA SER A 22 -6.61 -6.59 4.77
C SER A 22 -5.87 -7.90 5.02
N GLU A 23 -4.90 -8.24 4.16
CA GLU A 23 -4.04 -9.42 4.32
C GLU A 23 -3.16 -9.34 5.59
N MET A 24 -2.74 -8.13 5.97
CA MET A 24 -1.96 -7.90 7.19
C MET A 24 -2.82 -7.78 8.45
N GLY A 25 -4.16 -7.88 8.35
CA GLY A 25 -5.07 -7.71 9.48
C GLY A 25 -5.08 -6.30 10.07
N VAL A 26 -4.68 -5.30 9.30
CA VAL A 26 -4.68 -3.89 9.72
C VAL A 26 -6.01 -3.27 9.28
N PRO A 27 -6.84 -2.74 10.21
CA PRO A 27 -8.16 -2.20 9.88
C PRO A 27 -8.03 -0.80 9.28
N PHE A 28 -7.51 -0.74 8.06
CA PHE A 28 -7.30 0.49 7.30
C PHE A 28 -8.63 0.98 6.72
N THR A 29 -8.99 2.22 7.01
CA THR A 29 -10.19 2.88 6.48
C THR A 29 -9.83 4.21 5.84
N ASP A 30 -10.82 5.03 5.49
CA ASP A 30 -10.61 6.41 5.04
C ASP A 30 -10.06 7.31 6.16
N TYR A 31 -10.29 6.96 7.43
CA TYR A 31 -9.74 7.66 8.59
C TYR A 31 -8.97 6.68 9.50
N ASN A 32 -7.65 6.86 9.57
CA ASN A 32 -6.74 5.97 10.32
C ASN A 32 -6.11 6.67 11.53
N GLY A 33 -6.75 7.71 12.08
CA GLY A 33 -6.19 8.48 13.21
C GLY A 33 -6.02 7.66 14.50
N ASN A 34 -6.71 6.53 14.61
CA ASN A 34 -6.61 5.57 15.70
C ASN A 34 -5.52 4.50 15.48
N LEU A 35 -4.93 4.40 14.28
CA LEU A 35 -3.85 3.47 13.99
C LEU A 35 -2.50 4.05 14.41
N SER A 36 -1.63 3.20 14.94
CA SER A 36 -0.25 3.61 15.21
C SER A 36 0.50 3.87 13.90
N SER A 37 1.47 4.78 13.93
CA SER A 37 2.38 5.02 12.79
C SER A 37 3.07 3.74 12.32
N LYS A 38 3.33 2.79 13.23
CA LYS A 38 3.88 1.48 12.92
C LYS A 38 2.93 0.67 12.04
N GLN A 39 1.64 0.58 12.39
CA GLN A 39 0.65 -0.14 11.58
C GLN A 39 0.52 0.48 10.19
N CYS A 40 0.41 1.80 10.11
CA CYS A 40 0.33 2.50 8.83
C CYS A 40 1.60 2.31 7.98
N GLY A 41 2.77 2.40 8.60
CA GLY A 41 4.07 2.20 7.95
C GLY A 41 4.27 0.77 7.47
N SER A 42 3.83 -0.23 8.24
CA SER A 42 3.93 -1.64 7.85
C SER A 42 3.15 -1.95 6.57
N VAL A 43 1.94 -1.40 6.40
CA VAL A 43 1.16 -1.55 5.16
C VAL A 43 1.89 -0.93 3.97
N GLY A 44 2.39 0.30 4.11
CA GLY A 44 3.16 0.96 3.05
C GLY A 44 4.45 0.22 2.69
N GLY A 45 5.16 -0.31 3.69
CA GLY A 45 6.36 -1.11 3.49
C GLY A 45 6.10 -2.42 2.74
N GLU A 46 5.01 -3.12 3.09
CA GLU A 46 4.62 -4.36 2.41
C GLU A 46 4.18 -4.10 0.95
N MET A 47 3.49 -2.99 0.68
CA MET A 47 3.18 -2.57 -0.68
C MET A 47 4.44 -2.42 -1.53
N VAL A 48 5.45 -1.70 -1.02
CA VAL A 48 6.73 -1.48 -1.73
C VAL A 48 7.47 -2.80 -1.94
N LYS A 49 7.50 -3.67 -0.92
CA LYS A 49 8.14 -4.98 -1.01
C LYS A 49 7.57 -5.83 -2.16
N ARG A 50 6.25 -5.91 -2.29
CA ARG A 50 5.58 -6.63 -3.38
C ARG A 50 5.84 -6.00 -4.75
N MET A 51 5.83 -4.67 -4.83
CA MET A 51 6.15 -3.97 -6.09
C MET A 51 7.57 -4.27 -6.56
N VAL A 52 8.55 -4.22 -5.65
CA VAL A 52 9.95 -4.55 -5.96
C VAL A 52 10.06 -6.02 -6.37
N GLN A 53 9.43 -6.94 -5.65
CA GLN A 53 9.44 -8.36 -6.00
C GLN A 53 8.86 -8.62 -7.41
N GLN A 54 7.76 -7.97 -7.77
CA GLN A 54 7.18 -8.08 -9.11
C GLN A 54 8.12 -7.52 -10.18
N TYR A 55 8.72 -6.36 -9.93
CA TYR A 55 9.69 -5.75 -10.84
C TYR A 55 10.93 -6.64 -11.04
N GLU A 56 11.51 -7.15 -9.96
CA GLU A 56 12.64 -8.10 -10.01
C GLU A 56 12.27 -9.38 -10.77
N SER A 57 11.04 -9.89 -10.60
CA SER A 57 10.57 -11.09 -11.30
C SER A 57 10.39 -10.87 -12.81
N GLY A 58 10.10 -9.64 -13.24
CA GLY A 58 9.98 -9.29 -14.66
C GLY A 58 11.32 -8.98 -15.36
N ILE A 59 12.40 -8.83 -14.61
CA ILE A 59 13.77 -8.65 -15.15
C ILE A 59 14.48 -9.99 -15.37
N LYS A 60 14.08 -11.03 -14.63
CA LYS A 60 14.60 -12.39 -14.79
C LYS A 60 14.24 -12.97 -16.15
#